data_AF-A0A7G8VK81-F1
#
_entry.id   AF-A0A7G8VK81-F1
#
_cell.length_a   1.000
_cell.length_b   1.000
_cell.length_c   1.000
_cell.angle_alpha   90.00
_cell.angle_beta   90.00
_cell.angle_gamma   90.00
#
_symmetry.space_group_name_H-M   'P 1'
#
loop_
_entity.id
_entity.type
_entity.pdbx_description
1 polymer ?
#
loop_
_entity_poly.entity_id
_entity_poly.type
_entity_poly.pdbx_seq_one_letter_code
_entity_poly.pdbx_strand_id
1 'polypeptide(L)'
;MTTLYGIPNCDTVKRARAWLDEHGVAYTFHDFKKQGVPEAELDQWLKKPGWEALVNRKGTTWRKLDDATRNAVVDAASARPVLLANPSLIKRPVVNWGAKTGVTTGFDADAWAVNAV
;
A
#
# COMPACT_ATOMS: atom_id res chain seq x y z
N MET A 1 14.42 -8.57 -1.02
CA MET A 1 13.30 -9.53 -1.10
C MET A 1 12.05 -8.72 -1.34
N THR A 2 11.29 -9.04 -2.39
CA THR A 2 10.11 -8.27 -2.76
C THR A 2 8.92 -8.73 -1.92
N THR A 3 8.19 -7.79 -1.32
CA THR A 3 6.98 -8.09 -0.54
C THR A 3 5.82 -7.27 -1.07
N LEU A 4 4.73 -7.96 -1.41
CA LEU A 4 3.51 -7.38 -1.90
C LEU A 4 2.45 -7.42 -0.79
N TYR A 5 1.96 -6.26 -0.40
CA TYR A 5 0.97 -6.08 0.65
C TYR A 5 -0.39 -5.73 0.07
N GLY A 6 -1.44 -6.39 0.56
CA GLY A 6 -2.80 -6.10 0.13
C GLY A 6 -3.84 -7.06 0.69
N ILE A 7 -4.92 -7.24 -0.07
CA ILE A 7 -5.94 -8.25 0.21
C ILE A 7 -6.16 -9.12 -1.03
N PRO A 8 -6.46 -10.41 -0.89
CA PRO A 8 -6.59 -11.33 -2.02
C PRO A 8 -7.77 -10.97 -2.94
N ASN A 9 -8.84 -10.42 -2.36
CA ASN A 9 -10.08 -10.05 -3.07
C ASN A 9 -10.07 -8.59 -3.54
N CYS A 10 -8.94 -8.12 -4.07
CA CYS A 10 -8.84 -6.82 -4.74
C CYS A 10 -8.29 -7.02 -6.15
N ASP A 11 -8.99 -6.53 -7.17
CA ASP A 11 -8.62 -6.74 -8.57
C ASP A 11 -7.25 -6.15 -8.91
N THR A 12 -6.92 -4.98 -8.35
CA THR A 12 -5.59 -4.39 -8.50
C THR A 12 -4.49 -5.26 -7.88
N VAL A 13 -4.74 -5.90 -6.74
CA VAL A 13 -3.79 -6.83 -6.09
C VAL A 13 -3.67 -8.13 -6.89
N LYS A 14 -4.76 -8.61 -7.52
CA LYS A 14 -4.71 -9.77 -8.42
C LYS A 14 -3.86 -9.48 -9.66
N ARG A 15 -4.09 -8.34 -10.33
CA ARG A 15 -3.29 -7.91 -11.49
C ARG A 15 -1.82 -7.73 -11.15
N ALA A 16 -1.53 -7.13 -10.01
CA ALA A 16 -0.18 -6.97 -9.52
C ALA A 16 0.56 -8.29 -9.28
N ARG A 17 -0.11 -9.27 -8.67
CA ARG A 17 0.46 -10.61 -8.50
C ARG A 17 0.72 -11.29 -9.84
N ALA A 18 -0.29 -11.30 -10.72
CA ALA A 18 -0.15 -11.85 -12.07
C ALA A 18 1.05 -11.25 -12.81
N TRP A 19 1.23 -9.93 -12.76
CA TRP A 19 2.38 -9.27 -13.37
C TRP A 19 3.71 -9.76 -12.79
N LEU A 20 3.83 -9.88 -11.46
CA LEU A 20 5.05 -10.38 -10.83
C LEU A 20 5.34 -11.83 -11.21
N ASP A 21 4.31 -12.67 -11.23
CA ASP A 21 4.39 -14.07 -11.65
C ASP A 21 4.82 -14.18 -13.14
N GLU A 22 4.24 -13.36 -14.02
CA GLU A 22 4.57 -13.31 -15.46
C GLU A 22 6.00 -12.86 -15.73
N HIS A 23 6.55 -11.98 -14.89
CA HIS A 23 7.92 -11.46 -15.03
C HIS A 23 8.95 -12.25 -14.20
N GLY A 24 8.54 -13.35 -13.55
CA GLY A 24 9.43 -14.20 -12.75
C GLY A 24 9.98 -13.53 -11.49
N VAL A 25 9.33 -12.48 -11.00
CA VAL A 25 9.77 -11.75 -9.80
C VAL A 25 9.30 -12.52 -8.57
N ALA A 26 10.23 -13.10 -7.81
CA ALA A 26 9.89 -13.77 -6.56
C ALA A 26 9.38 -12.74 -5.51
N TYR A 27 8.17 -12.96 -4.98
CA TYR A 27 7.55 -12.08 -3.99
C TYR A 27 6.90 -12.84 -2.83
N THR A 28 6.82 -12.19 -1.67
CA THR A 28 6.00 -12.63 -0.53
C THR A 28 4.70 -11.85 -0.49
N PHE A 29 3.57 -12.53 -0.35
CA PHE A 29 2.26 -11.88 -0.21
C PHE A 29 1.88 -11.70 1.27
N HIS A 30 1.71 -10.45 1.69
CA HIS A 30 1.21 -10.09 3.02
C HIS A 30 -0.27 -9.68 2.94
N ASP A 31 -1.12 -10.48 3.59
CA ASP A 31 -2.57 -10.27 3.61
C ASP A 31 -2.99 -9.40 4.81
N PHE A 32 -3.40 -8.16 4.56
CA PHE A 32 -3.85 -7.23 5.59
C PHE A 32 -5.08 -7.73 6.37
N LYS A 33 -5.93 -8.57 5.78
CA LYS A 33 -7.12 -9.11 6.46
C LYS A 33 -6.75 -10.21 7.45
N LYS A 34 -5.72 -11.00 7.15
CA LYS A 34 -5.28 -12.12 8.01
C LYS A 34 -4.18 -11.73 8.99
N GLN A 35 -3.24 -10.92 8.54
CA GLN A 35 -2.00 -10.60 9.26
C GLN A 35 -1.99 -9.16 9.81
N GLY A 36 -3.03 -8.37 9.51
CA GLY A 36 -3.06 -6.96 9.87
C GLY A 36 -2.06 -6.12 9.07
N VAL A 37 -2.03 -4.82 9.38
CA VAL A 37 -1.05 -3.89 8.81
C VAL A 37 0.20 -3.92 9.70
N PRO A 38 1.39 -4.22 9.14
CA PRO A 38 2.62 -4.19 9.91
C PRO A 38 2.99 -2.75 10.26
N GLU A 39 2.99 -2.41 11.56
CA GLU A 39 3.24 -1.05 12.03
C GLU A 39 4.60 -0.49 11.61
N ALA A 40 5.66 -1.31 11.72
CA ALA A 40 7.01 -0.89 11.35
C ALA A 40 7.16 -0.60 9.86
N GLU A 41 6.44 -1.32 9.00
CA GLU A 41 6.41 -1.05 7.57
C GLU A 41 5.54 0.17 7.26
N LEU A 42 4.39 0.31 7.93
CA LEU A 42 3.54 1.48 7.81
C LEU A 42 4.31 2.77 8.10
N ASP A 43 5.13 2.78 9.16
CA ASP A 43 5.98 3.93 9.52
C ASP A 43 7.00 4.26 8.43
N GLN A 44 7.48 3.26 7.69
CA GLN A 44 8.35 3.48 6.54
C GLN A 44 7.56 4.05 5.35
N TRP A 45 6.39 3.49 5.04
CA TRP A 45 5.56 3.90 3.91
C TRP A 45 5.05 5.34 4.05
N LEU A 46 4.72 5.74 5.28
CA LEU A 46 4.34 7.10 5.63
C LEU A 46 5.45 8.12 5.35
N LYS A 47 6.73 7.69 5.42
CA LYS A 47 7.89 8.51 5.08
C LYS A 47 8.22 8.43 3.58
N LYS A 48 8.23 7.23 3.01
CA LYS A 48 8.51 6.93 1.60
C LYS A 48 7.67 5.72 1.15
N PRO A 49 6.75 5.88 0.18
CA PRO A 49 6.64 6.99 -0.76
C PRO A 49 5.99 8.27 -0.20
N GLY A 50 5.50 8.24 1.03
CA GLY A 50 4.86 9.38 1.68
C GLY A 50 3.39 9.10 1.95
N TRP A 51 2.88 9.69 3.04
CA TRP A 51 1.51 9.46 3.50
C TRP A 51 0.44 9.81 2.45
N GLU A 52 0.66 10.82 1.61
CA GLU A 52 -0.29 11.21 0.56
C GLU A 52 -0.46 10.14 -0.52
N ALA A 53 0.63 9.47 -0.90
CA ALA A 53 0.61 8.37 -1.84
C ALA A 53 -0.02 7.11 -1.22
N LEU A 54 0.18 6.92 0.09
CA LEU A 54 -0.30 5.78 0.84
C LEU A 54 -1.81 5.84 1.13
N VAL A 55 -2.36 7.02 1.41
CA VAL A 55 -3.78 7.19 1.74
C VAL A 55 -4.63 7.18 0.46
N ASN A 56 -5.55 6.23 0.36
CA ASN A 56 -6.52 6.14 -0.73
C ASN A 56 -7.66 7.15 -0.57
N ARG A 57 -7.37 8.44 -0.78
CA ARG A 57 -8.37 9.52 -0.74
C ARG A 57 -9.49 9.38 -1.78
N LYS A 58 -9.26 8.61 -2.84
CA LYS A 58 -10.25 8.32 -3.89
C LYS A 58 -11.13 7.10 -3.57
N GLY A 59 -10.87 6.40 -2.46
CA GLY A 59 -11.59 5.19 -2.07
C GLY A 59 -12.97 5.46 -1.47
N THR A 60 -13.83 4.44 -1.48
CA THR A 60 -15.15 4.52 -0.83
C THR A 60 -15.03 4.63 0.69
N THR A 61 -14.07 3.94 1.31
CA THR A 61 -13.81 4.07 2.76
C THR A 61 -13.49 5.51 3.14
N TRP A 62 -12.63 6.20 2.37
CA TRP A 62 -12.30 7.60 2.65
C TRP A 62 -13.53 8.49 2.61
N ARG A 63 -14.39 8.32 1.59
CA ARG A 63 -15.66 9.07 1.49
C ARG A 63 -16.65 8.77 2.62
N LYS A 64 -16.55 7.61 3.25
CA LYS A 64 -17.40 7.19 4.38
C LYS A 64 -16.91 7.69 5.73
N LEU A 65 -15.67 8.20 5.83
CA LEU A 65 -15.19 8.84 7.05
C LEU A 65 -15.99 10.12 7.30
N ASP A 66 -16.21 10.44 8.57
CA ASP A 66 -16.74 11.73 8.99
C ASP A 66 -15.75 12.86 8.68
N ASP A 67 -16.28 14.08 8.57
CA ASP A 67 -15.48 15.26 8.22
C ASP A 67 -14.36 15.56 9.21
N ALA A 68 -14.57 15.33 10.51
CA ALA A 68 -13.56 15.57 11.52
C ALA A 68 -12.35 14.64 11.32
N THR A 69 -12.60 13.34 11.13
CA THR A 69 -11.55 12.36 10.85
C THR A 69 -10.83 12.69 9.54
N ARG A 70 -11.54 13.06 8.47
CA ARG A 70 -10.90 13.41 7.19
C ARG A 70 -10.01 14.64 7.30
N ASN A 71 -10.49 15.69 7.95
CA ASN A 71 -9.79 16.96 8.08
C ASN A 71 -8.60 16.87 9.05
N ALA A 72 -8.60 15.90 9.97
CA ALA A 72 -7.48 15.65 10.85
C ALA A 72 -6.26 15.06 10.13
N VAL A 73 -6.44 14.37 9.00
CA VAL A 73 -5.36 13.73 8.25
C VAL A 73 -4.64 14.76 7.36
N VAL A 74 -3.64 15.43 7.93
CA VAL A 74 -2.86 16.51 7.29
C VAL A 74 -1.38 16.19 7.12
N ASP A 75 -0.90 15.12 7.74
CA ASP A 75 0.49 14.69 7.71
C ASP A 75 0.63 13.18 8.00
N ALA A 76 1.87 12.67 8.02
CA ALA A 76 2.16 11.29 8.35
C ALA A 76 1.73 10.89 9.78
N ALA A 77 1.89 11.79 10.76
CA ALA A 77 1.62 11.52 12.16
C ALA A 77 0.11 11.34 12.41
N SER A 78 -0.70 12.20 11.80
CA SER A 78 -2.16 12.15 11.82
C SER A 78 -2.73 11.03 10.95
N ALA A 79 -2.09 10.69 9.83
CA ALA A 79 -2.52 9.58 8.98
C ALA A 79 -2.33 8.21 9.64
N ARG A 80 -1.24 8.00 10.39
CA ARG A 80 -0.90 6.71 11.03
C ARG A 80 -2.06 6.09 11.82
N PRO A 81 -2.65 6.74 12.85
CA PRO A 81 -3.72 6.13 13.64
C PRO A 81 -4.96 5.82 12.78
N VAL A 82 -5.28 6.69 11.81
CA VAL A 82 -6.43 6.51 10.93
C VAL A 82 -6.25 5.29 10.01
N LEU A 83 -5.04 5.07 9.50
CA LEU A 83 -4.71 3.91 8.65
C LEU A 83 -4.65 2.60 9.43
N LEU A 84 -4.18 2.62 10.68
CA LEU A 84 -4.21 1.45 11.57
C LEU A 84 -5.64 1.06 11.96
N ALA A 85 -6.48 2.05 12.28
CA ALA A 85 -7.89 1.81 12.58
C ALA A 85 -8.68 1.37 11.34
N ASN A 86 -8.28 1.84 10.15
CA ASN A 86 -8.98 1.54 8.89
C ASN A 86 -8.00 1.11 7.78
N PRO A 87 -7.49 -0.14 7.81
CA PRO A 87 -6.55 -0.66 6.82
C PRO A 87 -7.03 -0.56 5.35
N SER A 88 -8.35 -0.50 5.15
CA SER A 88 -8.94 -0.34 3.81
C SER A 88 -8.67 1.03 3.16
N LEU A 89 -8.26 2.03 3.95
CA LEU A 89 -7.78 3.33 3.50
C LEU A 89 -6.38 3.28 2.89
N ILE A 90 -5.61 2.22 3.13
CA ILE A 90 -4.29 2.06 2.52
C ILE A 90 -4.49 1.76 1.02
N LYS A 91 -3.80 2.53 0.17
CA LYS A 91 -3.76 2.31 -1.27
C LYS A 91 -3.07 0.99 -1.55
N ARG A 92 -3.74 0.11 -2.29
CA ARG A 92 -3.33 -1.27 -2.52
C ARG A 92 -3.11 -1.53 -4.02
N PRO A 93 -2.13 -2.35 -4.40
CA PRO A 93 -1.10 -2.97 -3.53
C PRO A 93 -0.10 -1.94 -2.99
N VAL A 94 0.56 -2.26 -1.89
CA VAL A 94 1.86 -1.65 -1.53
C VAL A 94 2.92 -2.68 -1.87
N VAL A 95 4.01 -2.30 -2.53
CA VAL A 95 5.10 -3.21 -2.88
C VAL A 95 6.40 -2.65 -2.35
N ASN A 96 7.03 -3.42 -1.48
CA ASN A 96 8.40 -3.18 -1.04
C ASN A 96 9.33 -3.99 -1.95
N TRP A 97 10.09 -3.29 -2.79
CA TRP A 97 11.05 -3.88 -3.74
C TRP A 97 12.43 -4.13 -3.10
N GLY A 98 12.58 -3.82 -1.80
CA GLY A 98 13.82 -3.89 -1.07
C GLY A 98 14.55 -2.54 -0.99
N ALA A 99 15.65 -2.51 -0.24
CA ALA A 99 16.32 -1.26 0.15
C ALA A 99 16.85 -0.41 -1.03
N LYS A 100 17.19 -1.04 -2.17
CA LYS A 100 17.73 -0.33 -3.34
C LYS A 100 16.66 0.44 -4.11
N THR A 101 15.48 -0.16 -4.25
CA THR A 101 14.40 0.34 -5.11
C THR A 101 13.32 1.06 -4.29
N GLY A 102 13.13 0.65 -3.04
CA GLY A 102 12.19 1.27 -2.11
C GLY A 102 10.77 0.72 -2.25
N VAL A 103 9.79 1.56 -1.93
CA VAL A 103 8.38 1.16 -1.80
C VAL A 103 7.51 1.93 -2.78
N THR A 104 6.63 1.22 -3.48
CA THR A 104 5.61 1.80 -4.38
C THR A 104 4.21 1.51 -3.89
N THR A 105 3.26 2.40 -4.20
CA THR A 105 1.84 2.26 -3.85
C THR A 105 0.95 2.31 -5.10
N GLY A 106 0.07 1.33 -5.25
CA GLY A 106 -0.71 1.11 -6.46
C GLY A 106 -0.01 0.15 -7.43
N PHE A 107 -0.71 -0.18 -8.51
CA PHE A 107 -0.20 -1.00 -9.60
C PHE A 107 -0.05 -0.13 -10.84
N ASP A 108 1.16 -0.11 -11.39
CA ASP A 108 1.53 0.60 -12.60
C ASP A 108 2.60 -0.24 -13.31
N ALA A 109 2.24 -0.88 -14.42
CA ALA A 109 3.09 -1.87 -15.08
C ALA A 109 4.37 -1.24 -15.64
N ASP A 110 4.28 -0.06 -16.24
CA ASP A 110 5.42 0.69 -16.77
C ASP A 110 6.39 1.09 -15.65
N ALA A 111 5.87 1.60 -14.53
CA ALA A 111 6.71 1.92 -13.38
C ALA A 111 7.35 0.65 -12.78
N TRP A 112 6.67 -0.49 -12.80
CA TRP A 112 7.18 -1.74 -12.24
C TRP A 112 8.28 -2.35 -13.09
N ALA A 113 8.23 -2.24 -14.42
CA ALA A 113 9.27 -2.72 -15.31
C ALA A 113 10.65 -2.10 -15.01
N VAL A 114 10.69 -0.85 -14.53
CA VAL A 114 11.94 -0.16 -14.12
C VAL A 114 12.43 -0.61 -12.73
N ASN A 115 11.52 -1.11 -11.88
CA ASN A 115 11.78 -1.47 -10.49
C ASN A 115 12.09 -2.95 -10.29
N ALA A 116 11.67 -3.82 -11.21
CA ALA A 116 11.77 -5.27 -11.15
C ALA A 116 13.14 -5.85 -11.56
N VAL A 117 14.22 -5.07 -11.40
CA VAL A 117 15.59 -5.40 -11.84
C VAL A 117 16.40 -6.09 -10.76
#